data_AF-A0AAJ0BAL0-F1
#
_entry.id   AF-A0AAJ0BAL0-F1
#
_cell.length_a   1.000
_cell.length_b   1.000
_cell.length_c   1.000
_cell.angle_alpha   90.00
_cell.angle_beta   90.00
_cell.angle_gamma   90.00
#
_symmetry.space_group_name_H-M   'P 1'
#
loop_
_entity.id
_entity.type
_entity.pdbx_description
1 polymer ?
#
loop_
_entity_poly.entity_id
_entity_poly.type
_entity_poly.pdbx_seq_one_letter_code
_entity_poly.pdbx_strand_id
1 'polypeptide(L)'
;MSEQRLAVLDSSVASRLPDYSKSLFDAKTSKGLTFAAIADHIGRDEVATAALFYGQAQASAEDVQKLSQLLGVPQEAIAAQMMGFPDRGRAGPMPPVEPLIYRLYEIVQNYGYAYKAVFNEKFGDGIMSAICFSTKVEKEVDPDGSVYAKITLRGKWLPFSRF
;
A
#
# COMPACT_ATOMS: atom_id res chain seq x y z
N MET A 1 28.84 2.63 8.04
CA MET A 1 27.59 1.88 7.82
C MET A 1 26.48 2.92 7.79
N SER A 2 25.76 3.10 6.68
CA SER A 2 24.63 4.04 6.66
C SER A 2 23.56 3.54 7.62
N GLU A 3 23.11 4.38 8.56
CA GLU A 3 22.00 4.02 9.44
C GLU A 3 20.77 3.70 8.59
N GLN A 4 20.33 2.45 8.65
CA GLN A 4 19.17 1.98 7.92
C GLN A 4 17.89 2.51 8.61
N ARG A 5 17.30 3.55 8.04
CA ARG A 5 16.05 4.14 8.54
C ARG A 5 14.86 3.30 8.09
N LEU A 6 13.99 2.92 9.03
CA LEU A 6 12.80 2.11 8.76
C LEU A 6 11.54 2.92 8.97
N ALA A 7 10.54 2.68 8.13
CA ALA A 7 9.17 3.11 8.42
C ALA A 7 8.64 2.36 9.66
N VAL A 8 8.11 3.13 10.61
CA VAL A 8 7.51 2.68 11.87
C VAL A 8 6.04 3.10 11.92
N LEU A 9 5.24 2.44 12.76
CA LEU A 9 3.85 2.85 12.97
C LEU A 9 3.78 4.08 13.87
N ASP A 10 3.17 5.15 13.37
CA ASP A 10 2.91 6.35 14.17
C ASP A 10 1.70 6.13 15.10
N SER A 11 1.85 6.51 16.37
CA SER A 11 0.79 6.42 17.38
C SER A 11 -0.50 7.16 17.03
N SER A 12 -0.42 8.23 16.22
CA SER A 12 -1.56 9.04 15.80
C SER A 12 -2.53 8.30 14.88
N VAL A 13 -2.06 7.27 14.18
CA VAL A 13 -2.90 6.43 13.31
C VAL A 13 -3.17 5.05 13.89
N ALA A 14 -2.38 4.59 14.87
CA ALA A 14 -2.48 3.24 15.44
C ALA A 14 -3.89 2.88 15.94
N SER A 15 -4.61 3.82 16.57
CA SER A 15 -5.98 3.59 17.08
C SER A 15 -7.03 3.36 16.00
N ARG A 16 -6.70 3.62 14.72
CA ARG A 16 -7.58 3.43 13.56
C ARG A 16 -7.31 2.13 12.80
N LEU A 17 -6.28 1.39 13.21
CA LEU A 17 -5.82 0.19 12.52
C LEU A 17 -6.20 -1.08 13.31
N PRO A 18 -6.28 -2.24 12.65
CA PRO A 18 -6.40 -3.52 13.34
C PRO A 18 -5.22 -3.77 14.28
N ASP A 19 -5.45 -4.47 15.39
CA ASP A 19 -4.44 -4.72 16.44
C ASP A 19 -3.17 -5.39 15.89
N TYR A 20 -3.32 -6.29 14.90
CA TYR A 20 -2.18 -6.95 14.28
C TYR A 20 -1.19 -5.96 13.66
N SER A 21 -1.65 -4.79 13.20
CA SER A 21 -0.81 -3.77 12.56
C SER A 21 0.33 -3.35 13.49
N LYS A 22 0.00 -3.06 14.75
CA LYS A 22 1.00 -2.70 15.76
C LYS A 22 2.00 -3.83 15.98
N SER A 23 1.52 -5.06 16.16
CA SER A 23 2.37 -6.24 16.36
C SER A 23 3.33 -6.47 15.19
N LEU A 24 2.87 -6.31 13.95
CA LEU A 24 3.71 -6.47 12.76
C LEU A 24 4.76 -5.37 12.66
N PHE A 25 4.40 -4.10 12.89
CA PHE A 25 5.35 -2.98 12.86
C PHE A 25 6.40 -3.05 13.96
N ASP A 26 6.01 -3.43 15.18
CA ASP A 26 6.92 -3.61 16.32
C ASP A 26 7.94 -4.73 16.01
N ALA A 27 7.47 -5.86 15.48
CA ALA A 27 8.33 -6.99 15.11
C ALA A 27 9.25 -6.64 13.91
N LYS A 28 8.73 -5.97 12.88
CA LYS A 28 9.52 -5.49 11.73
C LYS A 28 10.65 -4.57 12.17
N THR A 29 10.36 -3.62 13.06
CA THR A 29 11.34 -2.65 13.57
C THR A 29 12.40 -3.34 14.42
N SER A 30 11.97 -4.23 15.32
CA SER A 30 12.88 -5.00 16.19
C SER A 30 13.85 -5.89 15.41
N LYS A 31 13.43 -6.38 14.23
CA LYS A 31 14.25 -7.20 13.34
C LYS A 31 15.03 -6.42 12.27
N GLY A 32 14.90 -5.10 12.22
CA GLY A 32 15.63 -4.29 11.23
C GLY A 32 15.14 -4.46 9.79
N LEU A 33 13.89 -4.90 9.57
CA LEU A 33 13.40 -5.28 8.23
C LEU A 33 12.78 -4.10 7.46
N THR A 34 13.12 -4.00 6.17
CA THR A 34 12.45 -3.11 5.20
C THR A 34 11.19 -3.78 4.65
N PHE A 35 10.30 -3.00 4.04
CA PHE A 35 9.17 -3.57 3.32
C PHE A 35 9.61 -4.38 2.10
N ALA A 36 10.65 -3.94 1.37
CA ALA A 36 11.26 -4.71 0.29
C ALA A 36 11.62 -6.15 0.73
N ALA A 37 12.35 -6.29 1.84
CA ALA A 37 12.77 -7.60 2.34
C ALA A 37 11.59 -8.49 2.76
N ILE A 38 10.55 -7.90 3.35
CA ILE A 38 9.34 -8.64 3.74
C ILE A 38 8.56 -9.06 2.49
N ALA A 39 8.43 -8.15 1.51
CA ALA A 39 7.72 -8.36 0.26
C ALA A 39 8.33 -9.51 -0.55
N ASP A 40 9.66 -9.52 -0.68
CA ASP A 40 10.42 -10.61 -1.30
C ASP A 40 10.16 -11.95 -0.60
N HIS A 41 10.12 -11.95 0.74
CA HIS A 41 9.89 -13.17 1.52
C HIS A 41 8.47 -13.73 1.32
N ILE A 42 7.46 -12.87 1.31
CA ILE A 42 6.06 -13.30 1.17
C ILE A 42 5.58 -13.44 -0.27
N GLY A 43 6.38 -13.00 -1.25
CA GLY A 43 6.06 -13.10 -2.67
C GLY A 43 4.99 -12.08 -3.12
N ARG A 44 5.02 -10.87 -2.55
CA ARG A 44 4.11 -9.77 -2.89
C ARG A 44 4.91 -8.53 -3.30
N ASP A 45 4.25 -7.57 -3.95
CA ASP A 45 4.84 -6.25 -4.19
C ASP A 45 5.04 -5.48 -2.87
N GLU A 46 6.04 -4.58 -2.83
CA GLU A 46 6.38 -3.80 -1.64
C GLU A 46 5.22 -2.95 -1.14
N VAL A 47 4.47 -2.28 -2.04
CA VAL A 47 3.33 -1.44 -1.66
C VAL A 47 2.18 -2.30 -1.15
N ALA A 48 1.95 -3.46 -1.76
CA ALA A 48 0.93 -4.40 -1.30
C ALA A 48 1.28 -4.96 0.11
N THR A 49 2.56 -5.17 0.38
CA THR A 49 3.07 -5.63 1.68
C THR A 49 2.90 -4.54 2.74
N ALA A 50 3.24 -3.29 2.43
CA ALA A 50 3.00 -2.17 3.34
C ALA A 50 1.49 -1.97 3.59
N ALA A 51 0.64 -2.09 2.56
CA ALA A 51 -0.80 -2.00 2.69
C ALA A 51 -1.37 -3.08 3.61
N LEU A 52 -0.80 -4.28 3.60
CA LEU A 52 -1.16 -5.35 4.53
C LEU A 52 -0.89 -4.94 5.99
N PHE A 53 0.28 -4.35 6.26
CA PHE A 53 0.65 -3.86 7.59
C PHE A 53 -0.25 -2.73 8.10
N TYR A 54 -0.82 -1.94 7.20
CA TYR A 54 -1.79 -0.89 7.55
C TYR A 54 -3.24 -1.37 7.54
N GLY A 55 -3.52 -2.66 7.45
CA GLY A 55 -4.89 -3.19 7.47
C GLY A 55 -5.69 -2.97 6.17
N GLN A 56 -5.01 -2.63 5.07
CA GLN A 56 -5.63 -2.25 3.80
C GLN A 56 -5.62 -3.39 2.76
N ALA A 57 -5.02 -4.53 3.09
CA ALA A 57 -5.03 -5.73 2.28
C ALA A 57 -5.41 -6.96 3.13
N GLN A 58 -5.92 -7.99 2.47
CA GLN A 58 -6.18 -9.28 3.11
C GLN A 58 -4.93 -10.16 2.97
N ALA A 59 -4.63 -10.93 4.01
CA ALA A 59 -3.58 -11.95 3.97
C ALA A 59 -4.15 -13.28 3.48
N SER A 60 -3.38 -14.00 2.67
CA SER A 60 -3.60 -15.44 2.46
C SER A 60 -3.11 -16.24 3.68
N ALA A 61 -3.45 -17.53 3.75
CA ALA A 61 -2.87 -18.42 4.77
C ALA A 61 -1.33 -18.51 4.65
N GLU A 62 -0.82 -18.49 3.43
CA GLU A 62 0.62 -18.49 3.14
C GLU A 62 1.29 -17.19 3.60
N ASP A 63 0.67 -16.03 3.37
CA ASP A 63 1.16 -14.74 3.86
C ASP A 63 1.31 -14.78 5.39
N VAL A 64 0.28 -15.25 6.09
CA VAL A 64 0.28 -15.32 7.56
C VAL A 64 1.38 -16.26 8.07
N GLN A 65 1.55 -17.43 7.46
CA GLN A 65 2.60 -18.37 7.84
C GLN A 65 4.00 -17.77 7.63
N LYS A 66 4.25 -17.18 6.46
CA LYS A 66 5.55 -16.57 6.14
C LYS A 66 5.85 -15.35 7.00
N LEU A 67 4.86 -14.49 7.25
CA LEU A 67 5.00 -13.35 8.16
C LEU A 67 5.29 -13.79 9.60
N SER A 68 4.56 -14.79 10.11
CA SER A 68 4.80 -15.39 11.42
C SER A 68 6.24 -15.89 11.54
N GLN A 69 6.72 -16.67 10.58
CA GLN A 69 8.08 -17.19 10.55
C GLN A 69 9.14 -16.08 10.50
N LEU A 70 8.98 -15.10 9.59
CA LEU A 70 9.94 -14.02 9.41
C LEU A 70 9.99 -13.09 10.63
N LEU A 71 8.83 -12.69 11.13
CA LEU A 71 8.67 -11.68 12.18
C LEU A 71 8.68 -12.26 13.60
N GLY A 72 8.62 -13.58 13.76
CA GLY A 72 8.59 -14.24 15.07
C GLY A 72 7.33 -13.90 15.88
N VAL A 73 6.23 -13.56 15.19
CA VAL A 73 4.93 -13.28 15.83
C VAL A 73 4.12 -14.58 15.81
N PRO A 74 3.52 -15.04 16.92
CA PRO A 74 2.71 -16.26 16.93
C PRO A 74 1.63 -16.23 15.85
N GLN A 75 1.54 -17.29 15.05
CA GLN A 75 0.64 -17.36 13.91
C GLN A 75 -0.82 -17.16 14.34
N GLU A 76 -1.19 -17.79 15.45
CA GLU A 76 -2.53 -17.75 16.05
C GLU A 76 -2.91 -16.34 16.51
N ALA A 77 -1.93 -15.50 16.85
CA ALA A 77 -2.17 -14.13 17.30
C ALA A 77 -2.58 -13.19 16.16
N ILE A 78 -2.24 -13.51 14.91
CA ILE A 78 -2.49 -12.64 13.74
C ILE A 78 -3.45 -13.27 12.72
N ALA A 79 -3.53 -14.60 12.63
CA ALA A 79 -4.24 -15.31 11.57
C ALA A 79 -5.72 -14.91 11.45
N ALA A 80 -6.45 -14.90 12.57
CA ALA A 80 -7.90 -14.64 12.56
C ALA A 80 -8.22 -13.23 12.03
N GLN A 81 -7.48 -12.20 12.46
CA GLN A 81 -7.70 -10.83 12.02
C GLN A 81 -7.18 -10.59 10.59
N MET A 82 -6.02 -11.16 10.23
CA MET A 82 -5.39 -10.91 8.92
C MET A 82 -6.05 -11.66 7.75
N MET A 83 -6.60 -12.85 8.02
CA MET A 83 -7.32 -13.64 7.00
C MET A 83 -8.79 -13.24 6.87
N GLY A 84 -9.34 -12.51 7.84
CA GLY A 84 -10.65 -11.88 7.74
C GLY A 84 -10.70 -10.81 6.64
N PHE A 85 -11.91 -10.36 6.30
CA PHE A 85 -12.06 -9.29 5.31
C PHE A 85 -11.67 -7.94 5.93
N PRO A 86 -10.75 -7.17 5.30
CA PRO A 86 -10.30 -5.92 5.87
C PRO A 86 -11.33 -4.80 5.66
N ASP A 87 -11.54 -4.01 6.73
CA ASP A 87 -12.31 -2.76 6.69
C ASP A 87 -11.40 -1.61 6.23
N ARG A 88 -11.27 -1.49 4.90
CA ARG A 88 -10.35 -0.57 4.23
C ARG A 88 -10.81 0.89 4.34
N GLY A 89 -9.87 1.82 4.28
CA GLY A 89 -10.13 3.27 4.22
C GLY A 89 -10.09 3.99 5.57
N ARG A 90 -9.70 3.30 6.66
CA ARG A 90 -9.64 3.89 8.01
C ARG A 90 -8.27 4.40 8.43
N ALA A 91 -7.21 4.09 7.68
CA ALA A 91 -5.83 4.34 8.09
C ALA A 91 -5.48 5.82 8.33
N GLY A 92 -6.17 6.76 7.68
CA GLY A 92 -5.93 8.19 7.84
C GLY A 92 -7.19 9.04 7.64
N PRO A 93 -7.17 10.31 8.06
CA PRO A 93 -8.27 11.24 7.80
C PRO A 93 -8.35 11.65 6.33
N MET A 94 -9.52 12.14 5.93
CA MET A 94 -9.72 12.85 4.66
C MET A 94 -10.23 14.28 4.96
N PRO A 95 -9.62 15.33 4.37
CA PRO A 95 -8.44 15.29 3.50
C PRO A 95 -7.17 14.81 4.26
N PRO A 96 -6.17 14.24 3.57
CA PRO A 96 -4.93 13.81 4.20
C PRO A 96 -4.20 15.01 4.84
N VAL A 97 -3.61 14.80 6.01
CA VAL A 97 -2.83 15.85 6.70
C VAL A 97 -1.33 15.64 6.59
N GLU A 98 -0.90 14.41 6.26
CA GLU A 98 0.51 14.10 6.05
C GLU A 98 0.94 14.62 4.66
N PRO A 99 1.99 15.45 4.57
CA PRO A 99 2.37 16.11 3.32
C PRO A 99 2.61 15.19 2.12
N LEU A 100 3.30 14.05 2.28
CA LEU A 100 3.56 13.12 1.17
C LEU A 100 2.25 12.57 0.60
N ILE A 101 1.33 12.10 1.45
CA ILE A 101 0.01 11.60 1.04
C ILE A 101 -0.84 12.75 0.46
N TYR A 102 -0.76 13.95 1.02
CA TYR A 102 -1.49 15.12 0.53
C TYR A 102 -1.09 15.47 -0.91
N ARG A 103 0.18 15.32 -1.32
CA ARG A 103 0.57 15.56 -2.73
C ARG A 103 -0.10 14.59 -3.71
N LEU A 104 -0.34 13.34 -3.30
CA LEU A 104 -1.09 12.39 -4.14
C LEU A 104 -2.55 12.83 -4.28
N TYR A 105 -3.16 13.31 -3.19
CA TYR A 105 -4.49 13.90 -3.22
C TYR A 105 -4.55 15.16 -4.10
N GLU A 106 -3.55 16.03 -4.03
CA GLU A 106 -3.43 17.25 -4.84
C GLU A 106 -3.29 16.94 -6.34
N ILE A 107 -2.55 15.88 -6.70
CA ILE A 107 -2.50 15.39 -8.09
C ILE A 107 -3.90 14.98 -8.57
N VAL A 108 -4.67 14.25 -7.75
CA VAL A 108 -6.05 13.87 -8.09
C VAL A 108 -6.93 15.11 -8.26
N GLN A 109 -6.81 16.09 -7.36
CA GLN A 109 -7.58 17.34 -7.42
C GLN A 109 -7.30 18.13 -8.70
N ASN A 110 -6.02 18.26 -9.09
CA ASN A 110 -5.62 19.09 -10.23
C ASN A 110 -5.78 18.38 -11.57
N TYR A 111 -5.46 17.08 -11.63
CA TYR A 111 -5.43 16.31 -12.89
C TYR A 111 -6.63 15.38 -13.06
N GLY A 112 -7.55 15.26 -12.09
CA GLY A 112 -8.67 14.32 -12.15
C GLY A 112 -9.51 14.43 -13.43
N TYR A 113 -9.89 15.65 -13.83
CA TYR A 113 -10.64 15.86 -15.08
C TYR A 113 -9.77 15.66 -16.33
N ALA A 114 -8.47 15.97 -16.27
CA ALA A 114 -7.55 15.70 -17.38
C ALA A 114 -7.40 14.19 -17.62
N TYR A 115 -7.19 13.40 -16.56
CA TYR A 115 -7.19 11.94 -16.64
C TYR A 115 -8.52 11.41 -17.17
N LYS A 116 -9.64 11.90 -16.65
CA LYS A 116 -10.98 11.49 -17.12
C LYS A 116 -11.11 11.67 -18.64
N ALA A 117 -10.77 12.85 -19.16
CA ALA A 117 -10.87 13.14 -20.59
C ALA A 117 -9.98 12.21 -21.43
N VAL A 118 -8.70 12.08 -21.08
CA VAL A 118 -7.76 11.20 -21.81
C VAL A 118 -8.17 9.73 -21.74
N PHE A 119 -8.68 9.26 -20.59
CA PHE A 119 -9.23 7.92 -20.48
C PHE A 119 -10.45 7.74 -21.38
N ASN A 120 -11.37 8.71 -21.41
CA ASN A 120 -12.56 8.60 -22.25
C ASN A 120 -12.23 8.58 -23.75
N GLU A 121 -11.27 9.39 -24.20
CA GLU A 121 -10.81 9.38 -25.60
C GLU A 121 -10.12 8.06 -25.99
N LYS A 122 -9.36 7.45 -25.07
CA LYS A 122 -8.59 6.23 -25.35
C LYS A 122 -9.37 4.93 -25.18
N PHE A 123 -10.30 4.88 -24.23
CA PHE A 123 -10.94 3.64 -23.79
C PHE A 123 -12.48 3.68 -23.81
N GLY A 124 -13.08 4.83 -24.14
CA GLY A 124 -14.53 5.03 -24.16
C GLY A 124 -15.12 5.35 -22.78
N ASP A 125 -16.42 5.09 -22.62
CA ASP A 125 -17.13 5.35 -21.36
C ASP A 125 -16.94 4.19 -20.36
N GLY A 126 -16.39 4.50 -19.19
CA GLY A 126 -15.98 3.50 -18.20
C GLY A 126 -15.03 4.05 -17.14
N ILE A 127 -14.39 3.14 -16.41
CA ILE A 127 -13.45 3.47 -15.31
C ILE A 127 -12.20 2.58 -15.33
N MET A 128 -11.10 3.12 -14.79
CA MET A 128 -9.95 2.32 -14.38
C MET A 128 -10.24 1.72 -12.99
N SER A 129 -10.30 0.39 -12.89
CA SER A 129 -10.59 -0.30 -11.63
C SER A 129 -9.50 -0.07 -10.57
N ALA A 130 -9.91 0.18 -9.33
CA ALA A 130 -9.07 0.15 -8.13
C ALA A 130 -9.11 -1.20 -7.38
N ILE A 131 -9.82 -2.21 -7.93
CA ILE A 131 -9.95 -3.56 -7.35
C ILE A 131 -9.16 -4.57 -8.18
N CYS A 132 -9.43 -4.66 -9.49
CA CYS A 132 -8.58 -5.39 -10.44
C CYS A 132 -7.39 -4.48 -10.80
N PHE A 133 -6.50 -4.31 -9.83
CA PHE A 133 -5.53 -3.23 -9.79
C PHE A 133 -4.19 -3.69 -9.21
N SER A 134 -3.11 -3.03 -9.64
CA SER A 134 -1.77 -3.15 -9.09
C SER A 134 -1.09 -1.78 -9.10
N THR A 135 -0.23 -1.53 -8.11
CA THR A 135 0.60 -0.33 -8.02
C THR A 135 2.00 -0.72 -7.57
N LYS A 136 3.00 0.12 -7.89
CA LYS A 136 4.38 0.00 -7.42
C LYS A 136 5.03 1.37 -7.32
N VAL A 137 6.07 1.45 -6.51
CA VAL A 137 6.93 2.64 -6.36
C VAL A 137 8.33 2.29 -6.82
N GLU A 138 8.89 3.14 -7.68
CA GLU A 138 10.24 3.00 -8.21
C GLU A 138 11.01 4.31 -7.99
N LYS A 139 12.31 4.20 -7.69
CA LYS A 139 13.22 5.34 -7.64
C LYS A 139 13.90 5.46 -9.00
N GLU A 140 13.74 6.61 -9.65
CA GLU A 140 14.39 6.95 -10.91
C GLU A 140 15.44 8.04 -10.65
N VAL A 141 16.58 7.96 -11.34
CA VAL A 141 17.66 8.94 -11.25
C VAL A 141 17.98 9.41 -12.65
N ASP A 142 17.75 10.71 -12.88
CA ASP A 142 17.99 11.32 -14.17
C ASP A 142 19.50 11.54 -14.43
N PRO A 143 19.90 11.78 -15.69
CA PRO A 143 21.32 11.99 -16.04
C PRO A 143 21.99 13.14 -15.30
N ASP A 144 21.23 14.14 -14.85
CA ASP A 144 21.71 15.29 -14.07
C ASP A 144 21.86 14.98 -12.56
N GLY A 145 21.53 13.75 -12.14
CA GLY A 145 21.57 13.31 -10.74
C GLY A 145 20.29 13.59 -9.95
N SER A 146 19.28 14.21 -10.56
CA SER A 146 17.98 14.44 -9.93
C SER A 146 17.26 13.12 -9.64
N VAL A 147 16.69 12.99 -8.44
CA VAL A 147 16.01 11.77 -8.00
C VAL A 147 14.50 11.97 -8.08
N TYR A 148 13.83 11.06 -8.77
CA TYR A 148 12.38 11.05 -8.93
C TYR A 148 11.74 9.83 -8.28
N ALA A 149 10.58 10.03 -7.68
CA ALA A 149 9.71 8.94 -7.25
C ALA A 149 8.68 8.67 -8.35
N LYS A 150 8.70 7.45 -8.89
CA LYS A 150 7.78 7.01 -9.94
C LYS A 150 6.73 6.09 -9.34
N ILE A 151 5.48 6.50 -9.45
CA ILE A 151 4.33 5.67 -9.07
C ILE A 151 3.67 5.17 -10.34
N THR A 152 3.51 3.85 -10.46
CA THR A 152 2.76 3.25 -11.57
C THR A 152 1.39 2.81 -11.07
N LEU A 153 0.31 3.33 -11.68
CA LEU A 153 -1.06 2.89 -11.43
C LEU A 153 -1.52 2.02 -12.61
N ARG A 154 -1.78 0.74 -12.38
CA ARG A 154 -2.22 -0.20 -13.42
C ARG A 154 -3.54 -0.87 -13.03
N GLY A 155 -4.63 -0.33 -13.54
CA GLY A 155 -5.98 -0.88 -13.34
C GLY A 155 -6.59 -1.46 -14.62
N LYS A 156 -7.41 -2.49 -14.48
CA LYS A 156 -8.24 -3.00 -15.57
C LYS A 156 -9.28 -1.95 -15.97
N TRP A 157 -9.43 -1.69 -17.27
CA TRP A 157 -10.51 -0.84 -17.78
C TRP A 157 -11.84 -1.59 -17.76
N LEU A 158 -12.89 -0.93 -17.26
CA LEU A 158 -14.25 -1.48 -17.13
C LEU A 158 -15.24 -0.55 -17.84
N PRO A 159 -15.71 -0.88 -19.06
CA PRO A 159 -16.76 -0.14 -19.74
C PRO A 159 -18.09 -0.22 -18.99
N PHE A 160 -18.90 0.83 -19.06
CA PHE A 160 -20.27 0.77 -18.54
C PHE A 160 -21.17 -0.09 -19.44
N SER A 161 -21.96 -0.95 -18.81
CA SER A 161 -22.99 -1.71 -19.53
C SER A 161 -24.12 -0.79 -19.97
N ARG A 162 -24.69 -1.07 -21.15
CA ARG A 162 -25.97 -0.52 -21.58
C ARG A 162 -27.05 -1.56 -21.28
N PHE A 163 -27.98 -1.24 -20.40
CA PHE A 163 -29.12 -2.07 -20.02
C PHE A 163 -30.38 -1.22 -19.89
#